data_AF-A0A832ZHF0-F1
#
_entry.id   AF-A0A832ZHF0-F1
#
_cell.length_a   1.000
_cell.length_b   1.000
_cell.length_c   1.000
_cell.angle_alpha   90.00
_cell.angle_beta   90.00
_cell.angle_gamma   90.00
#
_symmetry.space_group_name_H-M   'P 1'
#
loop_
_entity.id
_entity.type
_entity.pdbx_description
1 polymer ?
#
loop_
_entity_poly.entity_id
_entity_poly.type
_entity_poly.pdbx_seq_one_letter_code
_entity_poly.pdbx_strand_id
1 'polypeptide(L)' 'RVSDNLQRILESIVALGKDLHHIHWWEVRTPVFTPYVVVKDVGITRATK' A
#
# COMPACT_ATOMS: atom_id res chain seq x y z
N ARG A 1 12.79 -4.46 -0.17
CA ARG A 1 11.66 -5.08 -0.88
C ARG A 1 10.55 -5.29 0.16
N VAL A 2 9.31 -4.93 -0.15
CA VAL A 2 8.18 -5.38 0.67
C VAL A 2 7.90 -6.82 0.28
N SER A 3 7.97 -7.74 1.23
CA SER A 3 7.80 -9.18 0.98
C SER A 3 6.93 -9.73 2.07
N ASP A 4 5.65 -9.40 1.96
CA ASP A 4 4.64 -9.71 2.94
C ASP A 4 3.36 -10.16 2.24
N ASN A 5 2.45 -10.73 3.02
CA ASN A 5 1.14 -11.12 2.54
C ASN A 5 0.22 -9.89 2.40
N LEU A 6 -0.44 -9.75 1.25
CA LEU A 6 -1.31 -8.60 0.99
C LEU A 6 -2.52 -8.55 1.94
N GLN A 7 -3.14 -9.69 2.26
CA GLN A 7 -4.25 -9.73 3.22
C GLN A 7 -3.81 -9.21 4.59
N ARG A 8 -2.64 -9.63 5.06
CA ARG A 8 -2.05 -9.15 6.32
C ARG A 8 -1.80 -7.64 6.30
N ILE A 9 -1.30 -7.12 5.17
CA ILE A 9 -1.11 -5.67 4.98
C ILE A 9 -2.45 -4.92 5.10
N LEU A 10 -3.52 -5.43 4.48
CA LEU A 10 -4.84 -4.80 4.53
C LEU A 10 -5.46 -4.83 5.93
N GLU A 11 -5.32 -5.94 6.65
CA GLU A 11 -5.79 -6.08 8.03
C GLU A 11 -5.02 -5.20 9.02
N SER A 12 -3.75 -4.89 8.72
CA SER A 12 -2.89 -4.04 9.57
C SER A 12 -2.94 -2.54 9.25
N ILE A 13 -3.94 -2.07 8.47
CA ILE A 13 -4.15 -0.64 8.23
C ILE A 13 -4.65 0.01 9.52
N VAL A 14 -3.94 1.04 10.00
CA VAL A 14 -4.27 1.76 11.24
C VAL A 14 -4.73 3.19 11.03
N ALA A 15 -4.52 3.76 9.84
CA ALA A 15 -5.02 5.07 9.49
C ALA A 15 -5.16 5.23 7.98
N LEU A 16 -6.11 6.07 7.58
CA LEU A 16 -6.34 6.50 6.20
C LEU A 16 -6.10 8.01 6.10
N GLY A 17 -5.53 8.44 4.98
CA GLY A 17 -5.41 9.84 4.62
C GLY A 17 -6.78 10.48 4.35
N LYS A 18 -6.86 11.80 4.54
CA LYS A 18 -8.10 12.57 4.34
C LYS A 18 -8.45 12.75 2.86
N ASP A 19 -7.44 12.88 2.02
CA ASP A 19 -7.59 13.22 0.61
C ASP A 19 -7.45 11.99 -0.28
N LEU A 20 -8.27 11.94 -1.33
CA LEU A 20 -8.21 10.89 -2.35
C LEU A 20 -7.30 11.32 -3.49
N HIS A 21 -6.44 10.41 -3.93
CA HIS A 21 -5.54 10.62 -5.05
C HIS A 21 -5.89 9.69 -6.20
N HIS A 22 -5.88 10.24 -7.42
CA HIS A 22 -6.08 9.45 -8.62
C HIS A 22 -4.80 8.67 -8.93
N ILE A 23 -4.93 7.35 -9.08
CA ILE A 23 -3.80 6.50 -9.47
C ILE A 23 -3.55 6.69 -10.97
N HIS A 24 -2.37 7.18 -11.30
CA HIS A 24 -1.88 7.24 -12.67
C HIS A 24 -0.85 6.12 -12.87
N TRP A 25 -1.30 4.95 -13.32
CA TRP A 25 -0.48 3.76 -13.53
C TRP A 25 -0.78 3.10 -14.87
N TRP A 26 0.26 2.60 -15.55
CA TRP A 26 0.12 2.08 -16.92
C TRP A 26 -0.70 0.80 -17.04
N GLU A 27 -0.78 -0.04 -16.00
CA GLU A 27 -1.61 -1.27 -15.99
C GLU A 27 -3.06 -1.03 -15.57
N VAL A 28 -3.39 0.15 -15.04
CA VAL A 28 -4.72 0.44 -14.50
C VAL A 28 -5.54 1.20 -15.55
N ARG A 29 -6.46 0.50 -16.21
CA ARG A 29 -7.38 1.09 -17.22
C ARG A 29 -8.59 1.79 -16.60
N THR A 30 -9.02 1.31 -15.44
CA THR A 30 -10.15 1.88 -14.70
C THR A 30 -9.65 2.99 -13.79
N PRO A 31 -10.20 4.21 -13.81
CA PRO A 31 -9.76 5.27 -12.90
C PRO A 31 -10.01 4.85 -11.44
N VAL A 32 -8.94 4.77 -10.65
CA VAL A 32 -9.00 4.40 -9.22
C VAL A 32 -8.58 5.58 -8.37
N PHE A 33 -9.40 5.91 -7.38
CA PHE A 33 -9.09 6.93 -6.37
C PHE A 33 -8.85 6.25 -5.03
N THR A 34 -7.70 6.48 -4.42
CA THR A 34 -7.34 5.90 -3.11
C THR A 34 -6.64 6.95 -2.26
N PRO A 35 -6.88 6.96 -0.94
CA PRO A 35 -6.08 7.77 -0.03
C PRO A 35 -4.73 7.08 0.24
N TYR A 36 -3.82 7.82 0.87
CA TYR A 36 -2.66 7.21 1.53
C TYR A 36 -3.11 6.36 2.73
N VAL A 37 -2.38 5.30 3.04
CA VAL A 37 -2.69 4.41 4.17
C VAL A 37 -1.46 4.21 5.05
N VAL A 38 -1.67 4.14 6.37
CA VAL A 38 -0.62 3.77 7.33
C VAL A 38 -0.84 2.31 7.71
N VAL A 39 0.17 1.48 7.45
CA VAL A 39 0.15 0.05 7.76
C VAL A 39 1.21 -0.26 8.80
N LYS A 40 0.83 -0.95 9.88
CA LYS A 40 1.79 -1.42 10.89
C LYS A 40 2.27 -2.84 10.58
N ASP A 41 3.44 -3.18 11.12
CA ASP A 41 3.99 -4.54 11.12
C ASP A 41 4.26 -5.15 9.73
N VAL A 42 4.62 -4.30 8.76
CA VAL A 42 4.96 -4.71 7.39
C VAL A 42 6.31 -5.42 7.34
N GLY A 43 6.34 -6.60 6.73
CA GLY A 43 7.55 -7.37 6.45
C GLY A 43 8.41 -6.72 5.36
N ILE A 44 9.47 -6.02 5.79
CA ILE A 44 10.45 -5.40 4.89
C ILE A 44 11.72 -6.25 4.88
N THR A 45 12.09 -6.76 3.71
CA THR A 45 13.39 -7.41 3.50
C THR A 45 14.38 -6.40 2.93
N ARG A 46 15.58 -6.39 3.51
CA ARG A 46 16.72 -5.60 3.03
C ARG A 46 17.74 -6.55 2.43
N ALA A 47 18.34 -6.17 1.30
CA ALA A 47 19.51 -6.87 0.80
C ALA A 47 20.67 -6.60 1.77
N THR A 48 21.06 -7.60 2.54
CA THR A 48 22.31 -7.61 3.30
C THR A 48 23.48 -7.81 2.34
N LYS A 49 24.58 -7.11 2.62
CA LYS A 49 25.83 -7.21 1.86
C LYS A 49 26.62 -8.43 2.33
#